data_AF-A0A2V5VNW8-F1
#
_entry.id   AF-A0A2V5VNW8-F1
#
_cell.length_a   1.000
_cell.length_b   1.000
_cell.length_c   1.000
_cell.angle_alpha   90.00
_cell.angle_beta   90.00
_cell.angle_gamma   90.00
#
_symmetry.space_group_name_H-M   'P 1'
#
loop_
_entity.id
_entity.type
_entity.pdbx_description
1 polymer ?
#
loop_
_entity_poly.entity_id
_entity_poly.type
_entity_poly.pdbx_seq_one_letter_code
_entity_poly.pdbx_strand_id
1 'polypeptide(L)'
;MRVEALEELADWPRPSGRDRVVGLWRPVAALRQRETAVEALQTGLAEILRSAPDSVRVAAVHAASRLMFTGAGPVLFELVADTKISSRVRVEALNALAALDDSRLEEALNSARADADEDLRRAATLLQGRVKTSNAATKLAAILGNGSLGEKQAALAALGALQDPAADDVLTGWLTRLLAGDVPKEIQLDLFEAAARRTSAALKEKLETYQESKPKDDPIAEYREVLYGGSAAEGKKMFFERPEASCVRCHNINGESGEVGPDL
;
A
#
# COMPACT_ATOMS: atom_id res chain seq x y z
N MET A 1 12.49 -18.61 10.89
CA MET A 1 12.49 -19.85 10.09
C MET A 1 11.23 -20.09 9.27
N ARG A 2 10.01 -20.15 9.83
CA ARG A 2 8.79 -20.41 9.02
C ARG A 2 8.53 -19.34 7.95
N VAL A 3 8.71 -18.07 8.30
CA VAL A 3 8.60 -16.94 7.35
C VAL A 3 9.65 -17.08 6.24
N GLU A 4 10.93 -17.23 6.60
CA GLU A 4 12.03 -17.43 5.65
C GLU A 4 11.75 -18.59 4.66
N ALA A 5 11.25 -19.73 5.15
CA ALA A 5 10.93 -20.87 4.30
C ALA A 5 9.83 -20.56 3.27
N LEU A 6 8.82 -19.77 3.65
CA LEU A 6 7.77 -19.31 2.73
C LEU A 6 8.29 -18.29 1.72
N GLU A 7 9.20 -17.40 2.15
CA GLU A 7 9.85 -16.43 1.26
C GLU A 7 10.77 -17.12 0.25
N GLU A 8 11.55 -18.12 0.67
CA GLU A 8 12.35 -18.96 -0.23
C GLU A 8 11.47 -19.72 -1.23
N LEU A 9 10.33 -20.24 -0.78
CA LEU A 9 9.38 -20.91 -1.66
C LEU A 9 8.78 -19.93 -2.68
N ALA A 10 8.49 -18.70 -2.25
CA ALA A 10 8.00 -17.63 -3.13
C ALA A 10 9.04 -17.21 -4.18
N ASP A 11 10.33 -17.21 -3.81
CA ASP A 11 11.47 -16.91 -4.68
C ASP A 11 11.92 -18.10 -5.53
N TRP A 12 11.34 -19.28 -5.32
CA TRP A 12 11.81 -20.52 -5.95
C TRP A 12 12.07 -20.43 -7.46
N PRO A 13 11.20 -19.80 -8.28
CA PRO A 13 11.46 -19.70 -9.73
C PRO A 13 12.72 -18.89 -10.08
N ARG A 14 13.09 -17.93 -9.23
CA ARG A 14 14.21 -16.99 -9.42
C ARG A 14 14.94 -16.79 -8.08
N PRO A 15 15.65 -17.82 -7.58
CA PRO A 15 16.26 -17.75 -6.28
C PRO A 15 17.44 -16.76 -6.29
N SER A 16 17.66 -16.08 -5.17
CA SER A 16 18.89 -15.35 -4.96
C SER A 16 20.08 -16.32 -4.94
N GLY A 17 21.18 -15.94 -5.58
CA GLY A 17 22.46 -16.64 -5.41
C GLY A 17 23.11 -16.40 -4.05
N ARG A 18 22.52 -15.57 -3.18
CA ARG A 18 22.98 -15.34 -1.81
C ARG A 18 22.22 -16.26 -0.85
N ASP A 19 22.95 -17.05 -0.10
CA ASP A 19 22.43 -17.81 1.03
C ASP A 19 21.86 -16.84 2.08
N ARG A 20 20.58 -16.98 2.44
CA ARG A 20 19.89 -16.04 3.32
C ARG A 20 20.18 -16.24 4.80
N VAL A 21 20.76 -17.39 5.16
CA VAL A 21 21.13 -17.72 6.54
C VAL A 21 22.56 -17.26 6.82
N VAL A 22 23.51 -17.65 5.97
CA VAL A 22 24.94 -17.33 6.18
C VAL A 22 25.45 -16.14 5.36
N GLY A 23 24.64 -15.60 4.45
CA GLY A 23 25.00 -14.44 3.62
C GLY A 23 26.01 -14.75 2.51
N LEU A 24 26.48 -15.99 2.38
CA LEU A 24 27.49 -16.38 1.41
C LEU A 24 26.90 -16.44 -0.01
N TRP A 25 27.66 -15.93 -0.98
CA TRP A 25 27.30 -16.09 -2.39
C TRP A 25 27.54 -17.54 -2.83
N ARG A 26 26.45 -18.24 -3.14
CA ARG A 26 26.38 -19.59 -3.68
C ARG A 26 25.56 -19.53 -4.97
N PRO A 27 26.18 -19.26 -6.14
CA PRO A 27 25.45 -19.05 -7.38
C PRO A 27 24.63 -20.29 -7.71
N VAL A 28 23.32 -20.13 -7.84
CA VAL A 28 22.42 -21.19 -8.26
C VAL A 28 22.21 -21.08 -9.77
N ALA A 29 22.39 -22.17 -10.51
CA ALA A 29 22.14 -22.19 -11.94
C ALA A 29 20.64 -22.38 -12.24
N ALA A 30 20.18 -21.59 -13.21
CA ALA A 30 18.88 -21.63 -13.91
C ALA A 30 17.61 -21.31 -13.11
N LEU A 31 16.62 -20.82 -13.87
CA LEU A 31 15.23 -20.69 -13.44
C LEU A 31 14.72 -22.07 -12.99
N ARG A 32 14.08 -22.13 -11.81
CA ARG A 32 13.43 -23.36 -11.34
C ARG A 32 11.97 -23.38 -11.79
N GLN A 33 11.39 -24.58 -11.93
CA GLN A 33 9.96 -24.71 -12.25
C GLN A 33 9.12 -24.17 -11.10
N ARG A 34 8.17 -23.30 -11.43
CA ARG A 34 7.27 -22.67 -10.46
C ARG A 34 6.33 -23.70 -9.84
N GLU A 35 5.92 -24.67 -10.63
CA GLU A 35 4.92 -25.68 -10.28
C GLU A 35 5.39 -26.52 -9.08
N THR A 36 6.69 -26.83 -9.00
CA THR A 36 7.28 -27.50 -7.83
C THR A 36 7.03 -26.74 -6.53
N ALA A 37 7.14 -25.40 -6.55
CA ALA A 37 6.89 -24.57 -5.38
C ALA A 37 5.39 -24.47 -5.06
N VAL A 38 4.55 -24.41 -6.09
CA VAL A 38 3.09 -24.39 -5.94
C VAL A 38 2.59 -25.68 -5.30
N GLU A 39 3.05 -26.84 -5.76
CA GLU A 39 2.67 -28.16 -5.20
C GLU A 39 3.08 -28.29 -3.73
N ALA A 40 4.29 -27.84 -3.39
CA ALA A 40 4.78 -27.81 -2.01
C ALA A 40 3.93 -26.88 -1.13
N LEU A 41 3.60 -25.68 -1.63
CA LEU A 41 2.77 -24.72 -0.89
C LEU A 41 1.34 -25.25 -0.69
N GLN A 42 0.74 -25.82 -1.74
CA GLN A 42 -0.65 -26.28 -1.77
C GLN A 42 -0.95 -27.26 -0.63
N THR A 43 -0.02 -28.15 -0.31
CA THR A 43 -0.21 -29.20 0.71
C THR A 43 -0.48 -28.63 2.12
N GLY A 44 0.09 -27.46 2.44
CA GLY A 44 -0.01 -26.87 3.78
C GLY A 44 -0.69 -25.50 3.85
N LEU A 45 -0.97 -24.85 2.71
CA LEU A 45 -1.36 -23.45 2.67
C LEU A 45 -2.60 -23.14 3.52
N ALA A 46 -3.67 -23.94 3.37
CA ALA A 46 -4.92 -23.68 4.07
C ALA A 46 -4.76 -23.75 5.60
N GLU A 47 -3.99 -24.72 6.10
CA GLU A 47 -3.72 -24.85 7.53
C GLU A 47 -2.86 -23.69 8.04
N ILE A 48 -1.79 -23.34 7.31
CA ILE A 48 -0.94 -22.20 7.66
C ILE A 48 -1.78 -20.91 7.74
N LEU A 49 -2.64 -20.68 6.76
CA LEU A 49 -3.48 -19.49 6.71
C LEU A 49 -4.55 -19.44 7.81
N ARG A 50 -5.00 -20.59 8.35
CA ARG A 50 -6.04 -20.66 9.38
C ARG A 50 -5.52 -20.66 10.82
N SER A 51 -4.33 -21.20 11.06
CA SER A 51 -3.84 -21.43 12.44
C SER A 51 -2.50 -20.81 12.78
N ALA A 52 -1.69 -20.39 11.80
CA ALA A 52 -0.36 -19.83 12.09
C ALA A 52 -0.43 -18.42 12.71
N PRO A 53 0.66 -17.94 13.34
CA PRO A 53 0.80 -16.54 13.72
C PRO A 53 0.76 -15.60 12.50
N ASP A 54 0.34 -14.35 12.71
CA ASP A 54 0.12 -13.37 11.64
C ASP A 54 1.30 -13.19 10.68
N SER A 55 2.53 -13.12 11.21
CA SER A 55 3.73 -13.00 10.37
C SER A 55 3.90 -14.16 9.39
N VAL A 56 3.52 -15.37 9.81
CA VAL A 56 3.56 -16.57 8.97
C VAL A 56 2.39 -16.58 7.98
N ARG A 57 1.19 -16.13 8.39
CA ARG A 57 0.05 -15.98 7.47
C ARG A 57 0.38 -15.01 6.35
N VAL A 58 0.90 -13.82 6.68
CA VAL A 58 1.30 -12.80 5.69
C VAL A 58 2.33 -13.37 4.72
N ALA A 59 3.37 -14.04 5.21
CA ALA A 59 4.37 -14.68 4.34
C ALA A 59 3.77 -15.75 3.41
N ALA A 60 2.77 -16.50 3.88
CA ALA A 60 2.08 -17.50 3.09
C ALA A 60 1.17 -16.88 2.02
N VAL A 61 0.47 -15.79 2.34
CA VAL A 61 -0.31 -14.99 1.38
C VAL A 61 0.61 -14.42 0.30
N HIS A 62 1.76 -13.85 0.68
CA HIS A 62 2.76 -13.35 -0.27
C HIS A 62 3.32 -14.45 -1.15
N ALA A 63 3.63 -15.62 -0.59
CA ALA A 63 4.08 -16.77 -1.36
C ALA A 63 3.04 -17.21 -2.39
N ALA A 64 1.76 -17.32 -1.99
CA ALA A 64 0.68 -17.66 -2.92
C ALA A 64 0.53 -16.63 -4.05
N SER A 65 0.59 -15.34 -3.73
CA SER A 65 0.50 -14.25 -4.73
C SER A 65 1.70 -14.24 -5.68
N ARG A 66 2.94 -14.32 -5.18
CA ARG A 66 4.16 -14.31 -6.00
C ARG A 66 4.27 -15.55 -6.89
N LEU A 67 3.82 -16.69 -6.39
CA LEU A 67 3.70 -17.92 -7.16
C LEU A 67 2.41 -17.96 -7.98
N MET A 68 1.64 -16.88 -8.10
CA MET A 68 0.38 -16.80 -8.86
C MET A 68 -0.57 -17.99 -8.63
N PHE A 69 -0.60 -18.54 -7.40
CA PHE A 69 -1.34 -19.75 -7.06
C PHE A 69 -2.82 -19.44 -6.84
N THR A 70 -3.62 -19.56 -7.91
CA THR A 70 -5.07 -19.27 -7.89
C THR A 70 -5.87 -20.19 -6.98
N GLY A 71 -5.35 -21.39 -6.68
CA GLY A 71 -5.97 -22.31 -5.72
C GLY A 71 -6.05 -21.75 -4.29
N ALA A 72 -5.32 -20.69 -3.97
CA ALA A 72 -5.41 -19.98 -2.68
C ALA A 72 -6.69 -19.15 -2.52
N GLY A 73 -7.37 -18.79 -3.62
CA GLY A 73 -8.47 -17.84 -3.61
C GLY A 73 -9.59 -18.12 -2.58
N PRO A 74 -10.08 -19.37 -2.39
CA PRO A 74 -11.12 -19.66 -1.39
C PRO A 74 -10.72 -19.29 0.03
N VAL A 75 -9.52 -19.71 0.45
CA VAL A 75 -9.05 -19.41 1.80
C VAL A 75 -8.66 -17.93 1.95
N LEU A 76 -8.13 -17.28 0.90
CA LEU A 76 -7.89 -15.83 0.94
C LEU A 76 -9.20 -15.04 1.12
N PHE A 77 -10.26 -15.44 0.43
CA PHE A 77 -11.59 -14.84 0.60
C PHE A 77 -12.14 -15.02 2.01
N GLU A 78 -12.02 -16.23 2.58
CA GLU A 78 -12.38 -16.50 3.99
C GLU A 78 -11.65 -15.55 4.95
N LEU A 79 -10.34 -15.33 4.75
CA LEU A 79 -9.54 -14.45 5.60
C LEU A 79 -10.01 -12.99 5.54
N VAL A 80 -10.36 -12.46 4.36
CA VAL A 80 -10.83 -11.06 4.26
C VAL A 80 -12.05 -10.82 5.17
N ALA A 81 -12.97 -11.79 5.21
CA ALA A 81 -14.20 -11.69 5.99
C ALA A 81 -14.05 -12.01 7.49
N ASP A 82 -12.94 -12.62 7.92
CA ASP A 82 -12.75 -13.06 9.30
C ASP A 82 -12.32 -11.89 10.20
N THR A 83 -13.27 -11.31 10.93
CA THR A 83 -13.05 -10.20 11.85
C THR A 83 -12.25 -10.56 13.11
N LYS A 84 -11.93 -11.85 13.32
CA LYS A 84 -11.14 -12.32 14.48
C LYS A 84 -9.64 -12.29 14.22
N ILE A 85 -9.22 -12.24 12.96
CA ILE A 85 -7.79 -12.15 12.60
C ILE A 85 -7.39 -10.68 12.43
N SER A 86 -6.10 -10.40 12.54
CA SER A 86 -5.62 -9.02 12.48
C SER A 86 -5.87 -8.38 11.12
N SER A 87 -6.13 -7.07 11.13
CA SER A 87 -6.35 -6.29 9.92
C SER A 87 -5.22 -6.44 8.90
N ARG A 88 -3.96 -6.52 9.37
CA ARG A 88 -2.81 -6.78 8.52
C ARG A 88 -2.97 -8.04 7.66
N VAL A 89 -3.40 -9.16 8.24
CA VAL A 89 -3.58 -10.41 7.47
C VAL A 89 -4.74 -10.26 6.48
N ARG A 90 -5.83 -9.62 6.89
CA ARG A 90 -7.02 -9.39 6.06
C ARG A 90 -6.72 -8.51 4.85
N VAL A 91 -5.97 -7.42 5.05
CA VAL A 91 -5.50 -6.52 3.99
C VAL A 91 -4.61 -7.25 2.99
N GLU A 92 -3.66 -8.05 3.47
CA GLU A 92 -2.77 -8.82 2.60
C GLU A 92 -3.55 -9.86 1.79
N ALA A 93 -4.56 -10.52 2.40
CA ALA A 93 -5.42 -11.46 1.70
C ALA A 93 -6.25 -10.76 0.59
N LEU A 94 -6.78 -9.57 0.86
CA LEU A 94 -7.51 -8.78 -0.13
C LEU A 94 -6.61 -8.36 -1.31
N ASN A 95 -5.39 -7.90 -1.02
CA ASN A 95 -4.40 -7.57 -2.04
C ASN A 95 -4.02 -8.80 -2.89
N ALA A 96 -3.88 -9.97 -2.26
CA ALA A 96 -3.57 -11.21 -2.96
C ALA A 96 -4.71 -11.66 -3.88
N LEU A 97 -5.98 -11.55 -3.45
CA LEU A 97 -7.13 -11.80 -4.34
C LEU A 97 -7.07 -10.90 -5.58
N ALA A 98 -6.72 -9.63 -5.41
CA ALA A 98 -6.60 -8.70 -6.52
C ALA A 98 -5.42 -9.03 -7.45
N ALA A 99 -4.28 -9.42 -6.89
CA ALA A 99 -3.10 -9.82 -7.67
C ALA A 99 -3.31 -11.13 -8.45
N LEU A 100 -4.16 -12.02 -7.94
CA LEU A 100 -4.50 -13.29 -8.58
C LEU A 100 -5.67 -13.17 -9.58
N ASP A 101 -6.22 -11.97 -9.78
CA ASP A 101 -7.45 -11.73 -10.56
C ASP A 101 -8.59 -12.69 -10.18
N ASP A 102 -8.73 -12.94 -8.87
CA ASP A 102 -9.69 -13.91 -8.35
C ASP A 102 -11.13 -13.47 -8.59
N SER A 103 -12.01 -14.40 -8.99
CA SER A 103 -13.40 -14.10 -9.32
C SER A 103 -14.23 -13.56 -8.15
N ARG A 104 -13.80 -13.78 -6.90
CA ARG A 104 -14.46 -13.26 -5.69
C ARG A 104 -13.99 -11.87 -5.28
N LEU A 105 -13.04 -11.27 -6.01
CA LEU A 105 -12.49 -9.97 -5.64
C LEU A 105 -13.57 -8.90 -5.45
N GLU A 106 -14.57 -8.85 -6.33
CA GLU A 106 -15.63 -7.83 -6.23
C GLU A 106 -16.45 -7.97 -4.93
N GLU A 107 -16.78 -9.20 -4.54
CA GLU A 107 -17.47 -9.49 -3.28
C GLU A 107 -16.59 -9.17 -2.07
N ALA A 108 -15.32 -9.56 -2.10
CA ALA A 108 -14.34 -9.27 -1.05
C ALA A 108 -14.20 -7.76 -0.84
N LEU A 109 -14.12 -6.98 -1.93
CA LEU A 109 -14.05 -5.53 -1.87
C LEU A 109 -15.34 -4.92 -1.31
N ASN A 110 -16.52 -5.46 -1.64
CA ASN A 110 -17.78 -4.97 -1.07
C ASN A 110 -17.84 -5.19 0.44
N SER A 111 -17.42 -6.36 0.92
CA SER A 111 -17.31 -6.63 2.36
C SER A 111 -16.29 -5.71 3.02
N ALA A 112 -15.09 -5.58 2.45
CA ALA A 112 -14.02 -4.74 2.98
C ALA A 112 -14.40 -3.25 3.08
N ARG A 113 -15.15 -2.70 2.12
CA ARG A 113 -15.65 -1.31 2.16
C ARG A 113 -16.64 -1.05 3.30
N ALA A 114 -17.38 -2.08 3.73
CA ALA A 114 -18.35 -1.98 4.80
C ALA A 114 -17.75 -2.33 6.17
N ASP A 115 -16.45 -2.66 6.23
CA ASP A 115 -15.80 -3.13 7.44
C ASP A 115 -15.58 -1.99 8.46
N ALA A 116 -15.61 -2.33 9.74
CA ALA A 116 -15.32 -1.38 10.81
C ALA A 116 -13.83 -0.96 10.80
N ASP A 117 -12.94 -1.82 10.31
CA ASP A 117 -11.51 -1.57 10.23
C ASP A 117 -11.14 -0.61 9.10
N GLU A 118 -10.52 0.51 9.43
CA GLU A 118 -10.13 1.54 8.44
C GLU A 118 -9.07 1.01 7.47
N ASP A 119 -8.11 0.19 7.90
CA ASP A 119 -7.05 -0.30 7.01
C ASP A 119 -7.63 -1.17 5.89
N LEU A 120 -8.66 -1.95 6.21
CA LEU A 120 -9.36 -2.76 5.22
C LEU A 120 -10.19 -1.91 4.25
N ARG A 121 -10.88 -0.86 4.74
CA ARG A 121 -11.58 0.11 3.87
C ARG A 121 -10.59 0.86 2.95
N ARG A 122 -9.42 1.26 3.47
CA ARG A 122 -8.35 1.90 2.69
C ARG A 122 -7.82 0.98 1.59
N ALA A 123 -7.52 -0.28 1.93
CA ALA A 123 -7.09 -1.28 0.96
C ALA A 123 -8.14 -1.50 -0.14
N ALA A 124 -9.41 -1.61 0.22
CA ALA A 124 -10.50 -1.74 -0.76
C ALA A 124 -10.66 -0.51 -1.66
N THR A 125 -10.41 0.69 -1.13
CA THR A 125 -10.40 1.94 -1.88
C THR A 125 -9.30 1.95 -2.93
N LEU A 126 -8.07 1.57 -2.57
CA LEU A 126 -6.93 1.47 -3.51
C LEU A 126 -7.18 0.47 -4.63
N LEU A 127 -7.91 -0.61 -4.35
CA LEU A 127 -8.23 -1.67 -5.30
C LEU A 127 -9.48 -1.39 -6.13
N GLN A 128 -10.14 -0.23 -5.96
CA GLN A 128 -11.40 0.09 -6.64
C GLN A 128 -11.31 -0.05 -8.17
N GLY A 129 -10.20 0.37 -8.76
CA GLY A 129 -9.97 0.31 -10.21
C GLY A 129 -9.66 -1.08 -10.77
N ARG A 130 -9.49 -2.10 -9.91
CA ARG A 130 -9.24 -3.49 -10.36
C ARG A 130 -10.49 -4.20 -10.87
N VAL A 131 -11.67 -3.73 -10.46
CA VAL A 131 -12.96 -4.31 -10.90
C VAL A 131 -13.46 -3.58 -12.14
N LYS A 132 -13.45 -4.28 -13.28
CA LYS A 132 -13.78 -3.74 -14.62
C LYS A 132 -15.18 -3.16 -14.75
N THR A 133 -16.14 -3.64 -13.97
CA THR A 133 -17.56 -3.22 -13.99
C THR A 133 -17.84 -2.02 -13.08
N SER A 134 -16.84 -1.50 -12.37
CA SER A 134 -17.08 -0.50 -11.33
C SER A 134 -17.04 0.93 -11.88
N ASN A 135 -18.02 1.75 -11.48
CA ASN A 135 -17.98 3.22 -11.60
C ASN A 135 -16.93 3.78 -10.61
N ALA A 136 -15.66 3.42 -10.83
CA ALA A 136 -14.57 3.63 -9.88
C ALA A 136 -14.39 5.11 -9.55
N ALA A 137 -14.35 5.99 -10.56
CA ALA A 137 -14.20 7.43 -10.35
C ALA A 137 -15.30 8.02 -9.46
N THR A 138 -16.58 7.67 -9.70
CA THR A 138 -17.71 8.12 -8.88
C THR A 138 -17.60 7.62 -7.44
N LYS A 139 -17.24 6.35 -7.23
CA LYS A 139 -17.08 5.78 -5.89
C LYS A 139 -15.94 6.44 -5.13
N LEU A 140 -14.81 6.65 -5.79
CA LEU A 140 -13.65 7.34 -5.22
C LEU A 140 -13.97 8.80 -4.88
N ALA A 141 -14.73 9.51 -5.71
CA ALA A 141 -15.19 10.86 -5.42
C ALA A 141 -16.08 10.92 -4.15
N ALA A 142 -16.96 9.93 -3.95
CA ALA A 142 -17.79 9.85 -2.75
C ALA A 142 -16.96 9.59 -1.48
N ILE A 143 -15.96 8.71 -1.56
CA ILE A 143 -15.01 8.45 -0.46
C ILE A 143 -14.20 9.70 -0.15
N LEU A 144 -13.74 10.41 -1.18
CA LEU A 144 -12.96 11.64 -1.00
C LEU A 144 -13.78 12.76 -0.31
N GLY A 145 -15.11 12.77 -0.49
CA GLY A 145 -16.01 13.67 0.24
C GLY A 145 -16.25 13.28 1.70
N ASN A 146 -16.48 11.98 1.96
CA ASN A 146 -17.10 11.53 3.21
C ASN A 146 -16.26 10.58 4.07
N GLY A 147 -15.14 10.08 3.56
CA GLY A 147 -14.29 9.10 4.24
C GLY A 147 -13.45 9.69 5.38
N SER A 148 -12.82 8.80 6.16
CA SER A 148 -11.73 9.15 7.07
C SER A 148 -10.55 9.78 6.32
N LEU A 149 -9.59 10.36 7.04
CA LEU A 149 -8.39 10.93 6.43
C LEU A 149 -7.66 9.88 5.57
N GLY A 150 -7.42 8.69 6.12
CA GLY A 150 -6.71 7.65 5.38
C GLY A 150 -7.50 7.13 4.18
N GLU A 151 -8.84 7.08 4.24
CA GLU A 151 -9.69 6.74 3.09
C GLU A 151 -9.65 7.82 2.01
N LYS A 152 -9.60 9.11 2.38
CA LYS A 152 -9.45 10.22 1.43
C LYS A 152 -8.10 10.17 0.70
N GLN A 153 -7.02 9.93 1.43
CA GLN A 153 -5.68 9.75 0.86
C GLN A 153 -5.63 8.55 -0.09
N ALA A 154 -6.19 7.41 0.34
CA ALA A 154 -6.33 6.23 -0.52
C ALA A 154 -7.16 6.53 -1.78
N ALA A 155 -8.22 7.32 -1.67
CA ALA A 155 -9.06 7.68 -2.81
C ALA A 155 -8.31 8.55 -3.83
N LEU A 156 -7.51 9.52 -3.37
CA LEU A 156 -6.67 10.34 -4.23
C LEU A 156 -5.60 9.51 -4.93
N ALA A 157 -4.89 8.65 -4.19
CA ALA A 157 -3.91 7.73 -4.78
C ALA A 157 -4.55 6.82 -5.86
N ALA A 158 -5.74 6.29 -5.59
CA ALA A 158 -6.49 5.49 -6.54
C ALA A 158 -6.93 6.28 -7.78
N LEU A 159 -7.42 7.52 -7.60
CA LEU A 159 -7.79 8.41 -8.71
C LEU A 159 -6.60 8.72 -9.62
N GLY A 160 -5.42 9.00 -9.05
CA GLY A 160 -4.20 9.26 -9.82
C GLY A 160 -3.71 8.04 -10.62
N ALA A 161 -4.00 6.82 -10.16
CA ALA A 161 -3.64 5.58 -10.84
C ALA A 161 -4.74 5.03 -11.78
N LEU A 162 -5.97 5.56 -11.68
CA LEU A 162 -7.11 5.07 -12.44
C LEU A 162 -6.95 5.42 -13.92
N GLN A 163 -7.27 4.49 -14.82
CA GLN A 163 -7.19 4.73 -16.28
C GLN A 163 -8.40 5.51 -16.82
N ASP A 164 -9.53 5.47 -16.11
CA ASP A 164 -10.77 6.16 -16.46
C ASP A 164 -10.57 7.70 -16.52
N PRO A 165 -10.84 8.35 -17.68
CA PRO A 165 -10.77 9.81 -17.80
C PRO A 165 -11.66 10.56 -16.81
N ALA A 166 -12.75 9.97 -16.30
CA ALA A 166 -13.59 10.60 -15.29
C ALA A 166 -12.83 10.94 -13.98
N ALA A 167 -11.66 10.33 -13.74
CA ALA A 167 -10.77 10.73 -12.66
C ALA A 167 -10.25 12.17 -12.83
N ASP A 168 -10.05 12.63 -14.07
CA ASP A 168 -9.56 13.99 -14.33
C ASP A 168 -10.58 15.04 -13.91
N ASP A 169 -11.87 14.79 -14.14
CA ASP A 169 -12.95 15.70 -13.75
C ASP A 169 -13.03 15.82 -12.22
N VAL A 170 -12.92 14.69 -11.51
CA VAL A 170 -12.88 14.66 -10.04
C VAL A 170 -11.70 15.47 -9.53
N LEU A 171 -10.48 15.18 -10.01
CA LEU A 171 -9.26 15.87 -9.57
C LEU A 171 -9.27 17.35 -9.93
N THR A 172 -9.82 17.73 -11.08
CA THR A 172 -9.96 19.14 -11.52
C THR A 172 -10.88 19.93 -10.60
N GLY A 173 -11.99 19.31 -10.16
CA GLY A 173 -12.89 19.88 -9.16
C GLY A 173 -12.19 20.10 -7.82
N TRP A 174 -11.41 19.12 -7.36
CA TRP A 174 -10.66 19.22 -6.10
C TRP A 174 -9.51 20.24 -6.16
N LEU A 175 -8.79 20.35 -7.28
CA LEU A 175 -7.78 21.41 -7.46
C LEU A 175 -8.42 22.80 -7.49
N THR A 176 -9.64 22.92 -8.03
CA THR A 176 -10.37 24.20 -7.98
C THR A 176 -10.71 24.58 -6.54
N ARG A 177 -11.11 23.61 -5.71
CA ARG A 177 -11.31 23.83 -4.27
C ARG A 177 -10.01 24.15 -3.55
N LEU A 178 -8.89 23.54 -3.95
CA LEU A 178 -7.57 23.83 -3.37
C LEU A 178 -7.18 25.29 -3.61
N LEU A 179 -7.34 25.78 -4.84
CA LEU A 179 -7.09 27.19 -5.19
C LEU A 179 -8.02 28.17 -4.45
N ALA A 180 -9.22 27.72 -4.05
CA ALA A 180 -10.13 28.48 -3.21
C ALA A 180 -9.81 28.40 -1.69
N GLY A 181 -8.86 27.56 -1.28
CA GLY A 181 -8.53 27.33 0.14
C GLY A 181 -9.45 26.32 0.85
N ASP A 182 -10.29 25.60 0.11
CA ASP A 182 -11.37 24.72 0.64
C ASP A 182 -10.98 23.23 0.69
N VAL A 183 -9.67 22.94 0.74
CA VAL A 183 -9.12 21.59 0.86
C VAL A 183 -8.32 21.45 2.16
N PRO A 184 -8.66 20.49 3.04
CA PRO A 184 -7.90 20.22 4.27
C PRO A 184 -6.42 19.99 3.98
N LYS A 185 -5.53 20.55 4.81
CA LYS A 185 -4.07 20.52 4.59
C LYS A 185 -3.54 19.09 4.51
N GLU A 186 -4.16 18.19 5.27
CA GLU A 186 -3.79 16.79 5.44
C GLU A 186 -3.92 15.94 4.17
N ILE A 187 -4.59 16.45 3.12
CA ILE A 187 -4.76 15.74 1.83
C ILE A 187 -4.23 16.53 0.63
N GLN A 188 -3.62 17.70 0.86
CA GLN A 188 -3.16 18.56 -0.25
C GLN A 188 -2.01 17.89 -1.02
N LEU A 189 -1.09 17.23 -0.31
CA LEU A 189 -0.01 16.47 -0.94
C LEU A 189 -0.57 15.34 -1.81
N ASP A 190 -1.48 14.54 -1.26
CA ASP A 190 -2.11 13.43 -1.98
C ASP A 190 -2.84 13.91 -3.24
N LEU A 191 -3.51 15.07 -3.17
CA LEU A 191 -4.22 15.67 -4.30
C LEU A 191 -3.23 16.12 -5.38
N PHE A 192 -2.13 16.77 -4.97
CA PHE A 192 -1.07 17.18 -5.87
C PHE A 192 -0.45 15.97 -6.58
N GLU A 193 -0.06 14.93 -5.83
CA GLU A 193 0.55 13.72 -6.38
C GLU A 193 -0.41 12.96 -7.31
N ALA A 194 -1.69 12.86 -6.93
CA ALA A 194 -2.72 12.23 -7.74
C ALA A 194 -2.89 12.96 -9.08
N ALA A 195 -3.01 14.29 -9.06
CA ALA A 195 -3.13 15.08 -10.27
C ALA A 195 -1.86 15.05 -11.13
N ALA A 196 -0.66 15.05 -10.51
CA ALA A 196 0.61 14.99 -11.22
C ALA A 196 0.86 13.67 -11.98
N ARG A 197 0.19 12.57 -11.56
CA ARG A 197 0.23 11.28 -12.27
C ARG A 197 -0.62 11.26 -13.55
N ARG A 198 -1.51 12.23 -13.73
CA ARG A 198 -2.44 12.31 -14.86
C ARG A 198 -1.87 13.19 -15.97
N THR A 199 -2.35 12.98 -17.19
CA THR A 199 -1.82 13.66 -18.39
C THR A 199 -2.70 14.81 -18.89
N SER A 200 -3.86 15.04 -18.29
CA SER A 200 -4.82 16.10 -18.65
C SER A 200 -4.19 17.50 -18.59
N ALA A 201 -4.39 18.29 -19.65
CA ALA A 201 -3.89 19.67 -19.73
C ALA A 201 -4.52 20.56 -18.64
N ALA A 202 -5.82 20.39 -18.37
CA ALA A 202 -6.52 21.16 -17.33
C ALA A 202 -5.96 20.91 -15.93
N LEU A 203 -5.51 19.68 -15.63
CA LEU A 203 -4.86 19.36 -14.36
C LEU A 203 -3.49 20.03 -14.27
N LYS A 204 -2.68 19.96 -15.35
CA LYS A 204 -1.36 20.59 -15.39
C LYS A 204 -1.44 22.10 -15.18
N GLU A 205 -2.34 22.78 -15.88
CA GLU A 205 -2.57 24.22 -15.74
C GLU A 205 -2.94 24.60 -14.29
N LYS A 206 -3.83 23.84 -13.65
CA LYS A 206 -4.21 24.09 -12.25
C LYS A 206 -3.08 23.81 -11.26
N LEU A 207 -2.25 22.79 -11.52
CA LEU A 207 -1.07 22.50 -10.70
C LEU A 207 -0.04 23.62 -10.81
N GLU A 208 0.23 24.11 -12.03
CA GLU A 208 1.11 25.26 -12.27
C GLU A 208 0.57 26.51 -11.56
N THR A 209 -0.72 26.81 -11.72
CA THR A 209 -1.38 27.94 -11.03
C THR A 209 -1.23 27.83 -9.51
N TYR A 210 -1.43 26.64 -8.95
CA TYR A 210 -1.27 26.40 -7.52
C TYR A 210 0.18 26.60 -7.07
N GLN A 211 1.16 26.08 -7.82
CA GLN A 211 2.58 26.29 -7.52
C GLN A 211 2.97 27.77 -7.58
N GLU A 212 2.50 28.51 -8.58
CA GLU A 212 2.77 29.95 -8.73
C GLU A 212 2.13 30.80 -7.63
N SER A 213 1.05 30.31 -7.01
CA SER A 213 0.38 30.98 -5.88
C SER A 213 1.17 30.93 -4.57
N LYS A 214 2.21 30.09 -4.49
CA LYS A 214 3.00 29.92 -3.28
C LYS A 214 3.82 31.18 -2.94
N PRO A 215 4.01 31.51 -1.64
CA PRO A 215 4.81 32.66 -1.24
C PRO A 215 6.27 32.53 -1.70
N LYS A 216 6.81 33.57 -2.34
CA LYS A 216 8.19 33.59 -2.86
C LYS A 216 9.24 33.92 -1.80
N ASP A 217 8.81 34.45 -0.67
CA ASP A 217 9.64 34.86 0.47
C ASP A 217 9.75 33.77 1.55
N ASP A 218 9.08 32.63 1.38
CA ASP A 218 9.15 31.48 2.27
C ASP A 218 10.09 30.39 1.71
N PRO A 219 11.25 30.12 2.35
CA PRO A 219 12.23 29.16 1.88
C PRO A 219 11.74 27.71 1.85
N ILE A 220 10.61 27.40 2.51
CA ILE A 220 10.01 26.05 2.52
C ILE A 220 8.65 26.00 1.82
N ALA A 221 8.27 27.04 1.08
CA ALA A 221 6.97 27.14 0.40
C ALA A 221 6.65 25.91 -0.47
N GLU A 222 7.66 25.40 -1.18
CA GLU A 222 7.55 24.24 -2.07
C GLU A 222 7.17 22.95 -1.33
N TYR A 223 7.50 22.85 -0.03
CA TYR A 223 7.33 21.64 0.78
C TYR A 223 6.20 21.74 1.80
N ARG A 224 5.43 22.83 1.86
CA ARG A 224 4.44 23.03 2.93
C ARG A 224 3.42 21.89 3.05
N GLU A 225 3.09 21.23 1.95
CA GLU A 225 2.14 20.13 1.91
C GLU A 225 2.68 18.87 2.63
N VAL A 226 4.00 18.72 2.77
CA VAL A 226 4.61 17.57 3.47
C VAL A 226 4.51 17.67 5.00
N LEU A 227 4.09 18.82 5.53
CA LEU A 227 3.98 19.07 6.97
C LEU A 227 2.74 18.44 7.60
N TYR A 228 1.77 18.01 6.80
CA TYR A 228 0.47 17.52 7.25
C TYR A 228 0.11 16.18 6.59
N GLY A 229 -0.82 15.44 7.18
CA GLY A 229 -1.34 14.20 6.60
C GLY A 229 -0.52 12.93 6.84
N GLY A 230 0.67 13.04 7.43
CA GLY A 230 1.50 11.89 7.77
C GLY A 230 0.96 11.04 8.93
N SER A 231 1.46 9.80 9.05
CA SER A 231 1.19 8.91 10.19
C SER A 231 2.36 8.94 11.17
N ALA A 232 2.09 9.33 12.42
CA ALA A 232 3.09 9.34 13.48
C ALA A 232 3.64 7.92 13.78
N ALA A 233 2.78 6.90 13.66
CA ALA A 233 3.19 5.51 13.86
C ALA A 233 4.16 5.04 12.77
N GLU A 234 3.86 5.31 11.50
CA GLU A 234 4.76 4.99 10.39
C GLU A 234 6.03 5.84 10.42
N GLY A 235 5.93 7.11 10.81
CA GLY A 235 7.07 8.00 11.01
C GLY A 235 8.02 7.47 12.09
N LYS A 236 7.48 7.02 13.23
CA LYS A 236 8.26 6.36 14.29
C LYS A 236 8.96 5.10 13.76
N LYS A 237 8.24 4.27 13.03
CA LYS A 237 8.80 3.06 12.42
C LYS A 237 9.96 3.39 11.48
N MET A 238 9.78 4.36 10.59
CA MET A 238 10.85 4.83 9.70
C MET A 238 12.07 5.30 10.51
N PHE A 239 11.83 6.13 11.53
CA PHE A 239 12.89 6.73 12.33
C PHE A 239 13.74 5.71 13.10
N PHE A 240 13.12 4.69 13.70
CA PHE A 240 13.82 3.68 14.51
C PHE A 240 14.27 2.44 13.73
N GLU A 241 13.51 2.00 12.73
CA GLU A 241 13.68 0.68 12.11
C GLU A 241 14.33 0.73 10.73
N ARG A 242 14.48 1.90 10.10
CA ARG A 242 15.06 2.01 8.74
C ARG A 242 16.53 2.42 8.83
N PRO A 243 17.47 1.48 8.63
CA PRO A 243 18.89 1.79 8.69
C PRO A 243 19.33 2.78 7.61
N GLU A 244 18.53 2.98 6.56
CA GLU A 244 18.80 3.95 5.50
C GLU A 244 18.45 5.39 5.92
N ALA A 245 17.52 5.55 6.87
CA ALA A 245 17.07 6.85 7.39
C ALA A 245 17.62 7.16 8.79
N SER A 246 18.79 6.59 9.11
CA SER A 246 19.38 6.41 10.44
C SER A 246 19.69 7.68 11.25
N CYS A 247 18.68 8.47 11.59
CA CYS A 247 18.79 9.54 12.55
C CYS A 247 19.29 8.99 13.90
N VAL A 248 18.73 7.87 14.37
CA VAL A 248 19.12 7.20 15.63
C VAL A 248 20.54 6.62 15.64
N ARG A 249 21.20 6.41 14.49
CA ARG A 249 22.61 5.95 14.54
C ARG A 249 23.54 7.05 15.04
N CYS A 250 23.15 8.30 14.83
CA CYS A 250 23.95 9.45 15.23
C CYS A 250 23.36 10.15 16.46
N HIS A 251 22.04 10.29 16.55
CA HIS A 251 21.35 11.07 17.58
C HIS A 251 20.84 10.20 18.71
N ASN A 252 21.01 10.66 19.95
CA ASN A 252 20.44 10.04 21.15
C ASN A 252 18.99 10.48 21.30
N ILE A 253 18.12 9.58 21.76
CA ILE A 253 16.76 9.89 22.21
C ILE A 253 16.49 9.10 23.49
N ASN A 254 16.14 9.80 24.57
CA ASN A 254 15.79 9.19 25.87
C ASN A 254 16.85 8.21 26.42
N GLY A 255 18.14 8.43 26.12
CA GLY A 255 19.23 7.56 26.55
C GLY A 255 19.45 6.32 25.69
N GLU A 256 18.68 6.15 24.61
CA GLU A 256 18.86 5.09 23.62
C GLU A 256 19.51 5.67 22.36
N SER A 257 20.42 4.89 21.76
CA SER A 257 21.07 5.13 20.45
C SER A 257 22.30 6.08 20.43
N GLY A 258 22.71 6.61 19.27
CA GLY A 258 24.07 7.15 19.05
C GLY A 258 24.40 8.45 19.81
N GLU A 259 25.69 8.71 20.09
CA GLU A 259 26.17 9.94 20.79
C GLU A 259 26.94 10.90 19.87
N VAL A 260 26.78 10.77 18.55
CA VAL A 260 27.57 11.53 17.55
C VAL A 260 26.92 12.87 17.23
N GLY A 261 25.59 12.90 17.13
CA GLY A 261 24.78 14.07 16.88
C GLY A 261 24.16 14.62 18.19
N PRO A 262 23.61 15.84 18.14
CA PRO A 262 22.89 16.41 19.29
C PRO A 262 21.69 15.55 19.71
N ASP A 263 21.34 15.62 20.99
CA ASP A 263 20.13 14.98 21.54
C ASP A 263 18.87 15.54 20.87
N LEU A 264 17.89 14.68 20.55
CA LEU A 264 16.66 15.00 19.81
C LEU A 264 15.39 14.96 20.67
#